data_AF-A0A8C0FIL6-F1
#
_entry.id   AF-A0A8C0FIL6-F1
#
_cell.length_a   1.000
_cell.length_b   1.000
_cell.length_c   1.000
_cell.angle_alpha   90.00
_cell.angle_beta   90.00
_cell.angle_gamma   90.00
#
_symmetry.space_group_name_H-M   'P 1'
#
loop_
_entity.id
_entity.type
_entity.pdbx_description
1 polymer ?
#
loop_
_entity_poly.entity_id
_entity_poly.type
_entity_poly.pdbx_seq_one_letter_code
_entity_poly.pdbx_strand_id
1 'polypeptide(L)'
;FCFGDLNFRIADYGIHFVRESINNKRYNLLWEKDQLNMAKKKEAFLQEFIEGPLQFKPTYKFDLYSDVYDTSEKKRKPAWTDRILWRVKNLCQHASKEGEFTEEEQTISVTLNNYISHMSYGISDHKPVTGTFGLELKPLLSHPLVTLNPEGEWSAEHDVLISYSAAPELPSSAWDWIGLFKVAFRHVNDYVTYAWVEDDEISSNKDSKQVSQLYFFLM
;
A
#
# COMPACT_ATOMS: atom_id res chain seq x y z
N PHE A 1 -2.18 -2.64 5.33
CA PHE A 1 -2.78 -3.71 6.16
C PHE A 1 -3.13 -3.14 7.54
N CYS A 2 -4.19 -3.64 8.17
CA CYS A 2 -4.61 -3.32 9.54
C CYS A 2 -5.03 -4.63 10.22
N PHE A 3 -4.38 -5.02 11.31
CA PHE A 3 -4.62 -6.31 11.95
C PHE A 3 -4.26 -6.32 13.44
N GLY A 4 -4.84 -7.28 14.17
CA GLY A 4 -4.61 -7.48 15.61
C GLY A 4 -5.88 -7.93 16.34
N ASP A 5 -5.84 -7.88 17.67
CA ASP A 5 -7.04 -8.01 18.51
C ASP A 5 -7.84 -6.70 18.46
N LEU A 6 -8.87 -6.69 17.61
CA LEU A 6 -9.81 -5.57 17.48
C LEU A 6 -10.97 -5.65 18.48
N ASN A 7 -11.06 -6.74 19.25
CA ASN A 7 -12.00 -6.98 20.35
C ASN A 7 -13.50 -6.90 20.01
N PHE A 8 -13.88 -6.90 18.73
CA PHE A 8 -15.28 -6.99 18.31
C PHE A 8 -15.89 -8.34 18.68
N ARG A 9 -17.14 -8.31 19.15
CA ARG A 9 -17.88 -9.48 19.64
C ARG A 9 -19.08 -9.80 18.75
N ILE A 10 -19.69 -10.95 18.99
CA ILE A 10 -21.00 -11.28 18.41
C ILE A 10 -22.08 -10.58 19.24
N ALA A 11 -22.87 -9.71 18.64
CA ALA A 11 -24.03 -9.05 19.25
C ALA A 11 -25.26 -9.98 19.25
N ASP A 12 -26.27 -9.66 20.07
CA ASP A 12 -27.66 -10.18 20.07
C ASP A 12 -27.91 -11.70 20.21
N TYR A 13 -26.96 -12.57 19.88
CA TYR A 13 -27.08 -14.02 20.05
C TYR A 13 -26.61 -14.47 21.43
N GLY A 14 -27.40 -15.36 22.03
CA GLY A 14 -27.04 -16.07 23.26
C GLY A 14 -25.88 -17.04 23.06
N ILE A 15 -25.15 -17.33 24.15
CA ILE A 15 -23.96 -18.21 24.10
C ILE A 15 -24.28 -19.62 23.59
N HIS A 16 -25.47 -20.15 23.88
CA HIS A 16 -25.90 -21.48 23.40
C HIS A 16 -25.99 -21.53 21.88
N PHE A 17 -26.68 -20.56 21.27
CA PHE A 17 -26.79 -20.46 19.81
C PHE A 17 -25.41 -20.31 19.16
N VAL A 18 -24.56 -19.42 19.69
CA VAL A 18 -23.20 -19.23 19.18
C VAL A 18 -22.39 -20.54 19.22
N ARG A 19 -22.40 -21.26 20.35
CA ARG A 19 -21.71 -22.55 20.48
C ARG A 19 -22.28 -23.60 19.53
N GLU A 20 -23.59 -23.67 19.38
CA GLU A 20 -24.23 -24.60 18.44
C GLU A 20 -23.85 -24.30 16.98
N SER A 21 -23.86 -23.04 16.56
CA SER A 21 -23.43 -22.62 15.22
C SER A 21 -21.97 -22.99 14.97
N ILE A 22 -21.09 -22.80 15.96
CA ILE A 22 -19.66 -23.15 15.87
C ILE A 22 -19.48 -24.68 15.75
N ASN A 23 -20.16 -25.45 16.59
CA ASN A 23 -20.05 -26.92 16.60
C ASN A 23 -20.52 -27.54 15.29
N ASN A 24 -21.55 -26.95 14.67
CA ASN A 24 -22.06 -27.37 13.36
C ASN A 24 -21.32 -26.72 12.17
N LYS A 25 -20.24 -25.96 12.41
CA LYS A 25 -19.49 -25.21 11.38
C LYS A 25 -20.36 -24.24 10.54
N ARG A 26 -21.48 -23.78 11.10
CA ARG A 26 -22.42 -22.82 10.47
C ARG A 26 -22.03 -21.38 10.84
N TYR A 27 -20.80 -20.98 10.54
CA TYR A 27 -20.26 -19.67 10.93
C TYR A 27 -20.99 -18.50 10.28
N ASN A 28 -21.48 -18.71 9.05
CA ASN A 28 -22.22 -17.72 8.28
C ASN A 28 -23.45 -17.18 9.03
N LEU A 29 -24.08 -17.99 9.89
CA LEU A 29 -25.21 -17.57 10.73
C LEU A 29 -24.83 -16.50 11.76
N LEU A 30 -23.54 -16.35 12.06
CA LEU A 30 -23.03 -15.42 13.07
C LEU A 30 -22.55 -14.10 12.46
N TRP A 31 -22.28 -14.05 11.16
CA TRP A 31 -21.62 -12.91 10.50
C TRP A 31 -22.43 -11.62 10.54
N GLU A 32 -23.77 -11.70 10.47
CA GLU A 32 -24.62 -10.50 10.54
C GLU A 32 -24.60 -9.82 11.90
N LYS A 33 -24.27 -10.60 12.94
CA LYS A 33 -24.17 -10.14 14.32
C LYS A 33 -22.73 -9.95 14.78
N ASP A 34 -21.73 -10.20 13.93
CA ASP A 34 -20.35 -9.82 14.20
C ASP A 34 -20.24 -8.28 14.21
N GLN A 35 -19.81 -7.70 15.33
CA GLN A 35 -19.81 -6.25 15.50
C GLN A 35 -18.88 -5.52 14.51
N LEU A 36 -17.78 -6.14 14.05
CA LEU A 36 -16.94 -5.53 13.02
C LEU A 36 -17.68 -5.49 11.68
N ASN A 37 -18.32 -6.60 11.28
CA ASN A 37 -19.16 -6.62 10.08
C ASN A 37 -20.31 -5.60 10.15
N MET A 38 -20.92 -5.43 11.32
CA MET A 38 -21.94 -4.41 11.55
C MET A 38 -21.37 -3.00 11.44
N ALA A 39 -20.18 -2.75 12.01
CA ALA A 39 -19.51 -1.46 11.95
C ALA A 39 -19.09 -1.10 10.51
N LYS A 40 -18.56 -2.06 9.74
CA LYS A 40 -18.25 -1.88 8.31
C LYS A 40 -19.46 -1.47 7.48
N LYS A 41 -20.69 -1.86 7.87
CA LYS A 41 -21.91 -1.42 7.16
C LYS A 41 -22.28 0.04 7.47
N LYS A 42 -21.83 0.60 8.59
CA LYS A 42 -22.23 1.93 9.08
C LYS A 42 -21.15 3.00 8.87
N GLU A 43 -19.91 2.65 9.13
CA GLU A 43 -18.79 3.58 9.14
C GLU A 43 -18.10 3.63 7.77
N ALA A 44 -18.16 4.77 7.10
CA ALA A 44 -17.60 4.95 5.75
C ALA A 44 -16.11 4.60 5.68
N PHE A 45 -15.32 4.99 6.68
CA PHE A 45 -13.89 4.69 6.70
C PHE A 45 -13.58 3.18 6.77
N LEU A 46 -14.45 2.38 7.39
CA LEU A 46 -14.29 0.93 7.49
C LEU A 46 -14.73 0.20 6.22
N GLN A 47 -15.57 0.82 5.39
CA GLN A 47 -16.00 0.27 4.10
C GLN A 47 -14.84 0.17 3.10
N GLU A 48 -13.84 1.05 3.23
CA GLU A 48 -12.65 1.02 2.39
C GLU A 48 -11.70 -0.15 2.72
N PHE A 49 -11.91 -0.82 3.85
CA PHE A 49 -11.14 -1.99 4.25
C PHE A 49 -11.83 -3.27 3.77
N ILE A 50 -11.06 -4.12 3.11
CA ILE A 50 -11.42 -5.47 2.69
C ILE A 50 -11.00 -6.46 3.79
N GLU A 51 -11.79 -7.51 3.99
CA GLU A 51 -11.47 -8.63 4.87
C GLU A 51 -11.89 -9.93 4.19
N GLY A 52 -11.14 -11.02 4.41
CA GLY A 52 -11.47 -12.34 3.90
C GLY A 52 -12.67 -12.98 4.64
N PRO A 53 -13.29 -14.02 4.08
CA PRO A 53 -14.40 -14.70 4.74
C PRO A 53 -13.93 -15.42 6.01
N LEU A 54 -14.69 -15.28 7.11
CA LEU A 54 -14.42 -15.95 8.39
C LEU A 54 -14.86 -17.43 8.34
N GLN A 55 -14.05 -18.26 7.68
CA GLN A 55 -14.29 -19.71 7.51
C GLN A 55 -13.66 -20.57 8.61
N PHE A 56 -13.20 -19.95 9.69
CA PHE A 56 -12.59 -20.61 10.85
C PHE A 56 -13.35 -20.28 12.14
N LYS A 57 -13.09 -21.06 13.19
CA LYS A 57 -13.75 -20.88 14.51
C LYS A 57 -13.41 -19.51 15.12
N PRO A 58 -14.31 -18.91 15.92
CA PRO A 58 -13.97 -17.76 16.75
C PRO A 58 -12.69 -17.96 17.56
N THR A 59 -11.83 -16.95 17.60
CA THR A 59 -10.46 -17.06 18.10
C THR A 59 -10.33 -16.79 19.59
N TYR A 60 -11.40 -16.30 20.22
CA TYR A 60 -11.46 -15.98 21.64
C TYR A 60 -12.82 -16.43 22.22
N LYS A 61 -12.95 -16.84 23.49
CA LYS A 61 -11.92 -17.07 24.51
C LYS A 61 -11.80 -18.56 24.79
N PHE A 62 -10.58 -19.08 24.86
CA PHE A 62 -10.29 -20.47 25.19
C PHE A 62 -9.82 -20.64 26.63
N ASP A 63 -9.94 -21.86 27.15
CA ASP A 63 -9.18 -22.28 28.33
C ASP A 63 -7.74 -22.59 27.90
N LEU A 64 -6.78 -22.20 28.74
CA LEU A 64 -5.36 -22.39 28.47
C LEU A 64 -5.04 -23.88 28.23
N TYR A 65 -4.15 -24.11 27.29
CA TYR A 65 -3.69 -25.43 26.84
C TYR A 65 -4.80 -26.33 26.29
N SER A 66 -5.89 -25.74 25.79
CA SER A 66 -7.02 -26.49 25.23
C SER A 66 -7.64 -25.81 24.00
N ASP A 67 -8.51 -26.57 23.32
CA ASP A 67 -9.42 -26.06 22.29
C ASP A 67 -10.86 -25.89 22.81
N VAL A 68 -11.03 -25.95 24.13
CA VAL A 68 -12.30 -25.74 24.82
C VAL A 68 -12.48 -24.25 25.06
N TYR A 69 -13.64 -23.72 24.68
CA TYR A 69 -13.99 -22.33 24.98
C TYR A 69 -14.24 -22.13 26.48
N ASP A 70 -13.94 -20.92 26.95
CA ASP A 70 -13.97 -20.45 28.34
C ASP A 70 -15.02 -21.17 29.22
N THR A 71 -14.53 -22.01 30.13
CA THR A 71 -15.32 -22.73 31.13
C THR A 71 -15.36 -22.02 32.48
N SER A 72 -14.64 -20.90 32.63
CA SER A 72 -14.67 -20.05 33.82
C SER A 72 -16.08 -19.55 34.14
N GLU A 73 -16.29 -19.06 35.36
CA GLU A 73 -17.59 -18.52 35.81
C GLU A 73 -18.14 -17.41 34.90
N LYS A 74 -17.24 -16.63 34.28
CA LYS A 74 -17.61 -15.52 33.37
C LYS A 74 -18.18 -16.02 32.04
N LYS A 75 -17.89 -17.27 31.64
CA LYS A 75 -18.36 -17.94 30.41
C LYS A 75 -18.40 -16.98 29.21
N ARG A 76 -17.26 -16.39 28.87
CA ARG A 76 -17.15 -15.43 27.78
C ARG A 76 -17.66 -16.08 26.49
N LYS A 77 -18.56 -15.37 25.81
CA LYS A 77 -19.11 -15.81 24.53
C LYS A 77 -18.00 -15.84 23.47
N PRO A 78 -17.90 -16.91 22.66
CA PRO A 78 -16.93 -16.96 21.57
C PRO A 78 -17.06 -15.78 20.59
N ALA A 79 -15.94 -15.24 20.12
CA ALA A 79 -15.88 -14.10 19.19
C ALA A 79 -14.61 -14.13 18.30
N TRP A 80 -14.71 -13.57 17.09
CA TRP A 80 -13.56 -13.27 16.22
C TRP A 80 -12.99 -11.91 16.59
N THR A 81 -12.17 -11.89 17.62
CA THR A 81 -11.49 -10.69 18.11
C THR A 81 -10.25 -10.37 17.28
N ASP A 82 -9.58 -11.38 16.77
CA ASP A 82 -8.32 -11.29 16.03
C ASP A 82 -8.60 -11.24 14.52
N ARG A 83 -8.29 -10.12 13.87
CA ARG A 83 -8.74 -9.82 12.49
C ARG A 83 -7.61 -9.30 11.62
N ILE A 84 -7.71 -9.54 10.31
CA ILE A 84 -6.78 -9.01 9.30
C ILE A 84 -7.58 -8.33 8.20
N LEU A 85 -7.41 -7.02 8.08
CA LEU A 85 -8.01 -6.18 7.07
C LEU A 85 -6.94 -5.54 6.19
N TRP A 86 -7.29 -5.24 4.94
CA TRP A 86 -6.42 -4.52 4.03
C TRP A 86 -7.20 -3.53 3.18
N ARG A 87 -6.50 -2.50 2.71
CA ARG A 87 -7.02 -1.50 1.78
C ARG A 87 -5.95 -1.31 0.72
N VAL A 88 -6.37 -1.28 -0.54
CA VAL A 88 -5.50 -0.90 -1.66
C VAL A 88 -5.74 0.57 -1.93
N LYS A 89 -4.68 1.38 -1.91
CA LYS A 89 -4.74 2.80 -2.26
C LYS A 89 -4.15 2.97 -3.65
N ASN A 90 -4.92 3.50 -4.59
CA ASN A 90 -4.40 3.92 -5.88
C ASN A 90 -3.54 5.17 -5.67
N LEU A 91 -2.28 5.13 -6.13
CA LEU A 91 -1.29 6.17 -5.85
C LEU A 91 -1.55 7.50 -6.59
N CYS A 92 -2.42 7.52 -7.60
CA CYS A 92 -2.58 8.67 -8.50
C CYS A 92 -3.67 9.69 -8.12
N GLN A 93 -4.36 9.56 -6.98
CA GLN A 93 -5.51 10.44 -6.63
C GLN A 93 -5.14 11.90 -6.25
N HIS A 94 -3.86 12.28 -6.24
CA HIS A 94 -3.44 13.64 -5.86
C HIS A 94 -2.83 14.48 -7.01
N ALA A 95 -2.74 13.96 -8.23
CA ALA A 95 -2.03 14.64 -9.33
C ALA A 95 -2.91 15.31 -10.40
N SER A 96 -4.24 15.14 -10.41
CA SER A 96 -5.08 15.66 -11.50
C SER A 96 -6.11 16.70 -11.03
N LYS A 97 -5.67 17.95 -10.92
CA LYS A 97 -6.48 19.08 -11.36
C LYS A 97 -5.80 19.65 -12.60
N GLU A 98 -6.54 19.56 -13.71
CA GLU A 98 -6.24 20.09 -15.05
C GLU A 98 -5.23 19.29 -15.90
N GLY A 99 -5.77 18.51 -16.84
CA GLY A 99 -5.02 17.86 -17.93
C GLY A 99 -5.37 16.38 -18.09
N GLU A 100 -6.06 16.03 -19.17
CA GLU A 100 -6.28 14.64 -19.60
C GLU A 100 -4.95 13.98 -20.00
N PHE A 101 -4.28 13.35 -19.04
CA PHE A 101 -3.32 12.30 -19.31
C PHE A 101 -3.92 10.98 -18.82
N THR A 102 -4.07 10.01 -19.74
CA THR A 102 -4.34 8.62 -19.40
C THR A 102 -3.05 8.03 -18.81
N GLU A 103 -2.72 8.42 -17.57
CA GLU A 103 -1.68 7.74 -16.81
C GLU A 103 -2.14 6.31 -16.59
N GLU A 104 -1.37 5.33 -17.10
CA GLU A 104 -1.59 3.94 -16.76
C GLU A 104 -1.52 3.80 -15.24
N GLU A 105 -2.68 3.59 -14.63
CA GLU A 105 -2.80 3.43 -13.18
C GLU A 105 -1.73 2.45 -12.69
N GLN A 106 -0.85 2.91 -11.79
CA GLN A 106 -0.01 2.03 -10.98
C GLN A 106 -0.91 1.30 -9.98
N THR A 107 -1.61 0.30 -10.49
CA THR A 107 -2.55 -0.51 -9.72
C THR A 107 -1.78 -1.66 -9.11
N ILE A 108 -1.55 -1.59 -7.80
CA ILE A 108 -1.09 -2.74 -7.01
C ILE A 108 -2.27 -3.71 -6.92
N SER A 109 -2.09 -4.93 -7.43
CA SER A 109 -3.08 -6.00 -7.29
C SER A 109 -2.79 -6.79 -6.01
N VAL A 110 -3.82 -7.03 -5.19
CA VAL A 110 -3.69 -7.77 -3.93
C VAL A 110 -4.67 -8.94 -3.92
N THR A 111 -4.14 -10.15 -3.84
CA THR A 111 -4.93 -11.38 -3.76
C THR A 111 -4.75 -12.02 -2.38
N LEU A 112 -5.85 -12.36 -1.70
CA LEU A 112 -5.80 -13.14 -0.47
C LEU A 112 -5.70 -14.63 -0.82
N ASN A 113 -4.62 -15.28 -0.42
CA ASN A 113 -4.37 -16.70 -0.66
C ASN A 113 -4.95 -17.58 0.45
N ASN A 114 -4.82 -17.16 1.71
CA ASN A 114 -5.34 -17.91 2.85
C ASN A 114 -5.71 -16.99 4.01
N TYR A 115 -6.74 -17.34 4.78
CA TYR A 115 -7.14 -16.63 6.01
C TYR A 115 -7.69 -17.65 7.02
N ILE A 116 -6.86 -18.03 8.00
CA ILE A 116 -7.13 -19.15 8.91
C ILE A 116 -6.70 -18.84 10.35
N SER A 117 -7.29 -19.59 11.30
CA SER A 117 -6.83 -19.66 12.69
C SER A 117 -6.10 -20.97 12.99
N HIS A 118 -5.15 -20.94 13.91
CA HIS A 118 -4.34 -22.10 14.29
C HIS A 118 -4.72 -22.64 15.67
N MET A 119 -5.56 -23.68 15.71
CA MET A 119 -6.08 -24.25 16.96
C MET A 119 -5.00 -24.93 17.82
N SER A 120 -3.96 -25.50 17.20
CA SER A 120 -2.89 -26.25 17.87
C SER A 120 -2.08 -25.44 18.89
N TYR A 121 -2.17 -24.10 18.87
CA TYR A 121 -1.51 -23.23 19.84
C TYR A 121 -2.42 -23.03 21.06
N GLY A 122 -1.99 -23.55 22.21
CA GLY A 122 -2.77 -23.52 23.46
C GLY A 122 -2.27 -22.56 24.54
N ILE A 123 -1.12 -21.91 24.36
CA ILE A 123 -0.47 -21.11 25.44
C ILE A 123 -1.29 -19.86 25.81
N SER A 124 -2.07 -19.34 24.87
CA SER A 124 -2.95 -18.18 25.05
C SER A 124 -4.42 -18.62 25.05
N ASP A 125 -5.29 -17.77 25.62
CA ASP A 125 -6.74 -17.89 25.49
C ASP A 125 -7.26 -17.35 24.14
N HIS A 126 -6.35 -16.83 23.30
CA HIS A 126 -6.56 -16.54 21.89
C HIS A 126 -5.89 -17.58 20.98
N LYS A 127 -6.48 -17.83 19.81
CA LYS A 127 -5.87 -18.64 18.74
C LYS A 127 -5.24 -17.75 17.68
N PRO A 128 -3.97 -17.95 17.29
CA PRO A 128 -3.31 -17.16 16.25
C PRO A 128 -4.08 -17.16 14.94
N VAL A 129 -4.09 -16.01 14.26
CA VAL A 129 -4.70 -15.83 12.94
C VAL A 129 -3.61 -15.47 11.93
N THR A 130 -3.65 -16.09 10.76
CA THR A 130 -2.73 -15.79 9.65
C THR A 130 -3.49 -15.48 8.38
N GLY A 131 -3.03 -14.45 7.67
CA GLY A 131 -3.45 -14.12 6.32
C GLY A 131 -2.24 -14.13 5.39
N THR A 132 -2.29 -14.88 4.28
CA THR A 132 -1.23 -14.85 3.26
C THR A 132 -1.75 -14.14 2.02
N PHE A 133 -0.94 -13.24 1.46
CA PHE A 133 -1.33 -12.37 0.36
C PHE A 133 -0.34 -12.49 -0.80
N GLY A 134 -0.85 -12.59 -2.02
CA GLY A 134 -0.11 -12.34 -3.25
C GLY A 134 -0.19 -10.86 -3.60
N LEU A 135 0.96 -10.25 -3.86
CA LEU A 135 1.06 -8.86 -4.32
C LEU A 135 1.61 -8.87 -5.74
N GLU A 136 0.83 -8.35 -6.67
CA GLU A 136 1.31 -8.10 -8.03
C GLU A 136 1.61 -6.61 -8.16
N LEU A 137 2.88 -6.33 -8.41
CA LEU A 137 3.38 -4.99 -8.63
C LEU A 137 3.65 -4.86 -10.13
N LYS A 138 3.09 -3.84 -10.79
CA LYS A 138 3.56 -3.48 -12.13
C LYS A 138 5.06 -3.18 -12.03
N PRO A 139 5.91 -3.80 -12.85
CA PRO A 139 7.33 -3.50 -12.86
C PRO A 139 7.52 -2.00 -13.07
N LEU A 140 8.32 -1.37 -12.20
CA LEU A 140 8.91 -0.08 -12.53
C LEU A 140 9.78 -0.34 -13.76
N LEU A 141 9.56 0.44 -14.82
CA LEU A 141 10.19 0.30 -16.13
C LEU A 141 11.64 -0.16 -15.99
N SER A 142 11.99 -1.25 -16.69
CA SER A 142 13.31 -1.87 -16.59
C SER A 142 14.43 -0.94 -17.06
N HIS A 143 14.09 0.10 -17.82
CA HIS A 143 15.02 1.09 -18.37
C HIS A 143 14.51 2.49 -17.99
N PRO A 144 15.41 3.40 -17.57
CA PRO A 144 15.02 4.76 -17.24
C PRO A 144 14.48 5.47 -18.49
N LEU A 145 13.29 6.08 -18.39
CA LEU A 145 12.67 6.85 -19.48
C LEU A 145 13.52 8.04 -19.91
N VAL A 146 14.35 8.55 -19.00
CA VAL A 146 15.32 9.61 -19.25
C VAL A 146 16.66 9.16 -18.67
N THR A 147 17.70 9.16 -19.50
CA THR A 147 19.08 8.94 -19.05
C THR A 147 19.83 10.26 -19.19
N LEU A 148 20.41 10.74 -18.08
CA LEU A 148 21.29 11.90 -18.05
C LEU A 148 22.74 11.43 -18.12
N ASN A 149 23.51 12.02 -19.03
CA ASN A 149 24.93 11.78 -19.22
C ASN A 149 25.67 13.10 -18.95
N PRO A 150 26.29 13.25 -17.77
CA PRO A 150 27.14 14.39 -17.51
C PRO A 150 28.36 14.34 -18.45
N GLU A 151 28.66 15.45 -19.12
CA GLU A 151 29.84 15.56 -19.99
C GLU A 151 30.98 16.27 -19.24
N GLY A 152 32.18 15.68 -19.30
CA GLY A 152 33.39 16.26 -18.69
C GLY A 152 33.44 16.20 -17.15
N GLU A 153 34.37 16.95 -16.56
CA GLU A 153 34.48 17.12 -15.12
C GLU A 153 33.74 18.37 -14.66
N TRP A 154 32.91 18.24 -13.63
CA TRP A 154 32.11 19.35 -13.11
C TRP A 154 32.84 20.01 -11.95
N SER A 155 33.00 21.32 -12.05
CA SER A 155 33.57 22.14 -11.00
C SER A 155 32.74 23.41 -10.85
N ALA A 156 32.85 24.07 -9.70
CA ALA A 156 32.16 25.34 -9.44
C ALA A 156 32.58 26.47 -10.39
N GLU A 157 33.64 26.29 -11.16
CA GLU A 157 34.30 27.33 -11.94
C GLU A 157 33.94 27.30 -13.44
N HIS A 158 33.26 26.23 -13.89
CA HIS A 158 33.02 26.00 -15.31
C HIS A 158 31.55 25.66 -15.57
N ASP A 159 31.08 26.04 -16.76
CA ASP A 159 29.77 25.64 -17.23
C ASP A 159 29.71 24.12 -17.38
N VAL A 160 28.55 23.56 -17.05
CA VAL A 160 28.31 22.13 -17.10
C VAL A 160 27.48 21.80 -18.32
N LEU A 161 27.95 20.78 -19.04
CA LEU A 161 27.23 20.21 -20.16
C LEU A 161 26.61 18.89 -19.74
N ILE A 162 25.31 18.75 -20.02
CA ILE A 162 24.56 17.51 -19.84
C ILE A 162 23.98 17.12 -21.19
N SER A 163 24.26 15.90 -21.62
CA SER A 163 23.44 15.24 -22.65
C SER A 163 22.39 14.39 -21.96
N TYR A 164 21.22 14.31 -22.59
CA TYR A 164 20.20 13.37 -22.16
C TYR A 164 19.55 12.66 -23.33
N SER A 165 19.10 11.44 -23.08
CA SER A 165 18.28 10.67 -24.01
C SER A 165 16.97 10.34 -23.32
N ALA A 166 15.86 10.63 -24.00
CA ALA A 166 14.52 10.23 -23.57
C ALA A 166 14.02 9.07 -24.45
N ALA A 167 13.27 8.15 -23.84
CA ALA A 167 12.59 7.11 -24.59
C ALA A 167 11.60 7.74 -25.59
N PRO A 168 11.44 7.21 -26.81
CA PRO A 168 10.56 7.79 -27.84
C PRO A 168 9.10 7.95 -27.40
N GLU A 169 8.65 7.08 -26.49
CA GLU A 169 7.33 7.12 -25.88
C GLU A 169 7.13 8.21 -24.81
N LEU A 170 8.19 8.91 -24.39
CA LEU A 170 8.07 9.99 -23.42
C LEU A 170 7.61 11.27 -24.14
N PRO A 171 6.40 11.79 -23.84
CA PRO A 171 5.98 13.08 -24.39
C PRO A 171 6.92 14.18 -23.87
N SER A 172 7.38 15.02 -24.79
CA SER A 172 8.15 16.22 -24.44
C SER A 172 7.27 17.47 -24.49
N SER A 173 7.60 18.45 -23.66
CA SER A 173 6.89 19.71 -23.50
C SER A 173 7.88 20.88 -23.46
N ALA A 174 7.42 22.07 -23.87
CA ALA A 174 8.14 23.32 -23.68
C ALA A 174 8.44 23.64 -22.20
N TRP A 175 7.69 23.00 -21.29
CA TRP A 175 7.83 23.14 -19.84
C TRP A 175 8.63 22.01 -19.20
N ASP A 176 9.42 21.28 -19.99
CA ASP A 176 10.34 20.29 -19.46
C ASP A 176 11.59 20.97 -18.88
N TRP A 177 12.03 20.54 -17.70
CA TRP A 177 13.18 21.09 -17.03
C TRP A 177 14.07 20.00 -16.41
N ILE A 178 15.36 20.29 -16.30
CA ILE A 178 16.36 19.41 -15.67
C ILE A 178 16.83 20.10 -14.39
N GLY A 179 16.57 19.47 -13.24
CA GLY A 179 16.94 20.00 -11.92
C GLY A 179 18.22 19.39 -11.36
N LEU A 180 19.07 20.23 -10.76
CA LEU A 180 20.22 19.80 -9.97
C LEU A 180 19.82 19.73 -8.49
N PHE A 181 20.06 18.60 -7.82
CA PHE A 181 19.70 18.41 -6.42
C PHE A 181 20.92 18.07 -5.57
N LYS A 182 20.88 18.46 -4.28
CA LYS A 182 21.84 17.92 -3.30
C LYS A 182 21.53 16.44 -3.05
N VAL A 183 22.58 15.67 -2.79
CA VAL A 183 22.42 14.30 -2.29
C VAL A 183 21.53 14.33 -1.04
N ALA A 184 20.55 13.44 -0.98
CA ALA A 184 19.52 13.36 0.08
C ALA A 184 18.40 14.44 0.04
N PHE A 185 18.05 14.96 -1.13
CA PHE A 185 16.82 15.74 -1.32
C PHE A 185 15.57 14.95 -0.89
N ARG A 186 14.52 15.66 -0.46
CA ARG A 186 13.28 15.05 0.06
C ARG A 186 12.04 15.45 -0.73
N HIS A 187 12.15 16.49 -1.55
CA HIS A 187 11.06 17.04 -2.32
C HIS A 187 11.53 17.54 -3.70
N VAL A 188 10.65 17.55 -4.69
CA VAL A 188 10.93 18.02 -6.07
C VAL A 188 11.31 19.52 -6.13
N ASN A 189 10.96 20.27 -5.09
CA ASN A 189 11.28 21.70 -4.99
C ASN A 189 12.61 21.96 -4.25
N ASP A 190 13.35 20.92 -3.87
CA ASP A 190 14.64 21.03 -3.19
C ASP A 190 15.82 21.22 -4.17
N TYR A 191 15.54 21.66 -5.40
CA TYR A 191 16.60 21.85 -6.41
C TYR A 191 17.51 23.01 -6.01
N VAL A 192 18.79 22.87 -6.34
CA VAL A 192 19.82 23.92 -6.22
C VAL A 192 19.70 24.90 -7.37
N THR A 193 19.54 24.37 -8.58
CA THR A 193 19.31 25.12 -9.82
C THR A 193 18.56 24.22 -10.82
N TYR A 194 18.05 24.77 -11.91
CA TYR A 194 17.34 24.05 -12.95
C TYR A 194 17.52 24.72 -14.31
N ALA A 195 17.52 23.94 -15.39
CA ALA A 195 17.54 24.39 -16.78
C ALA A 195 16.26 24.01 -17.53
N TRP A 196 15.76 24.88 -18.39
CA TRP A 196 14.62 24.57 -19.26
C TRP A 196 15.13 23.87 -20.50
N VAL A 197 14.57 22.70 -20.81
CA VAL A 197 15.05 21.86 -21.90
C VAL A 197 15.02 22.57 -23.24
N GLU A 198 13.98 23.36 -23.53
CA GLU A 198 13.83 24.05 -24.81
C GLU A 198 14.69 25.31 -24.91
N ASP A 199 14.71 26.15 -23.86
CA ASP A 199 15.42 27.43 -23.88
C ASP A 199 16.95 27.27 -23.83
N ASP A 200 17.42 26.18 -23.22
CA ASP A 200 18.84 25.91 -22.96
C ASP A 200 19.41 24.82 -23.89
N GLU A 201 18.68 24.40 -24.93
CA GLU A 201 19.12 23.39 -25.91
C GLU A 201 20.28 23.91 -26.77
N ILE A 202 21.40 23.18 -26.78
CA ILE A 202 22.59 23.51 -27.61
C ILE A 202 22.56 22.73 -28.92
N SER A 203 22.15 21.48 -28.85
CA SER A 203 22.10 20.59 -30.00
C SER A 203 21.09 19.46 -29.80
N SER A 204 20.46 19.05 -30.89
CA SER A 204 19.60 17.87 -30.93
C SER A 204 19.99 16.94 -32.07
N ASN A 205 20.13 15.67 -31.75
CA ASN A 205 20.21 14.55 -32.68
C ASN A 205 19.03 13.60 -32.44
N LYS A 206 18.79 12.68 -33.38
CA LYS A 206 17.68 11.71 -33.30
C LYS A 206 17.64 10.88 -32.01
N ASP A 207 18.79 10.68 -31.37
CA ASP A 207 18.95 9.79 -30.21
C ASP A 207 19.35 10.53 -28.92
N SER A 208 19.65 11.84 -28.97
CA SER A 208 20.15 12.60 -27.82
C SER A 208 19.99 14.11 -27.99
N LYS A 209 19.64 14.79 -26.90
CA LYS A 209 19.61 16.26 -26.80
C LYS A 209 20.67 16.74 -25.82
N GLN A 210 21.27 17.89 -26.09
CA GLN A 210 22.25 18.56 -25.23
C GLN A 210 21.68 19.86 -24.71
N VAL A 211 21.81 20.08 -23.40
CA VAL A 211 21.33 21.26 -22.70
C VAL A 211 22.50 21.89 -21.93
N SER A 212 22.65 23.21 -22.02
CA SER A 212 23.65 24.02 -21.30
C SER A 212 22.93 25.04 -20.46
N GLN A 213 23.24 25.15 -19.16
CA GLN A 213 22.84 26.36 -18.46
C GLN A 213 23.89 26.95 -17.51
N LEU A 214 23.80 28.29 -17.46
CA LEU A 214 24.70 29.29 -16.91
C LEU A 214 24.77 29.33 -15.37
N TYR A 215 26.00 29.58 -14.91
CA TYR A 215 26.46 30.06 -13.60
C TYR A 215 26.26 29.13 -12.38
N PHE A 216 27.34 28.40 -12.08
CA PHE A 216 27.61 27.87 -10.75
C PHE A 216 28.07 29.00 -9.82
N PHE A 217 27.22 29.38 -8.87
CA PHE A 217 27.69 30.00 -7.63
C PHE A 217 27.51 28.97 -6.51
N LEU A 218 28.50 28.11 -6.32
CA LEU A 218 28.67 27.37 -5.07
C LEU A 218 29.21 28.36 -4.03
N MET A 219 28.33 28.90 -3.17
CA MET A 219 28.73 29.44 -1.87
C MET A 219 28.85 28.32 -0.83
#